data_AF-A0A7Y5SFR5-F1
#
_entry.id   AF-A0A7Y5SFR5-F1
#
_cell.length_a   1.000
_cell.length_b   1.000
_cell.length_c   1.000
_cell.angle_alpha   90.00
_cell.angle_beta   90.00
_cell.angle_gamma   90.00
#
_symmetry.space_group_name_H-M   'P 1'
#
loop_
_entity.id
_entity.type
_entity.pdbx_description
1 polymer ?
#
loop_
_entity_poly.entity_id
_entity_poly.type
_entity_poly.pdbx_seq_one_letter_code
_entity_poly.pdbx_strand_id
1 'polypeptide(L)' 'MFTHLHTHTEFSLLDGMSRLAPLMDRVRELGQEAVAMTDHGALYG' A
#
# COMPACT_ATOMS: atom_id res chain seq x y z
N MET A 1 -4.44 14.42 10.43
CA MET A 1 -3.31 13.65 9.87
C MET A 1 -3.63 12.18 10.03
N PHE A 2 -3.51 11.39 8.96
CA PHE A 2 -3.88 9.97 8.95
C PHE A 2 -2.86 9.17 8.14
N THR A 3 -2.54 7.96 8.61
CA THR A 3 -1.55 7.07 7.99
C THR A 3 -2.13 5.67 7.96
N HIS A 4 -2.16 5.03 6.79
CA HIS A 4 -2.55 3.64 6.68
C HIS A 4 -1.39 2.75 7.13
N LEU A 5 -1.59 1.97 8.19
CA LEU A 5 -0.59 1.05 8.76
C LEU A 5 -0.85 -0.42 8.43
N HIS A 6 -1.95 -0.69 7.73
CA HIS A 6 -2.31 -2.03 7.24
C HIS A 6 -2.88 -1.86 5.84
N THR A 7 -2.09 -2.20 4.83
CA THR A 7 -2.44 -2.02 3.42
C THR A 7 -1.81 -3.11 2.59
N HIS A 8 -2.63 -3.74 1.76
CA HIS A 8 -2.21 -4.76 0.81
C HIS A 8 -1.95 -4.12 -0.55
N THR A 9 -0.86 -4.54 -1.17
CA THR A 9 -0.42 -4.16 -2.51
C THR A 9 -0.76 -5.26 -3.51
N GLU A 10 -0.38 -5.09 -4.77
CA GLU A 10 -0.44 -6.14 -5.79
C GLU A 10 0.39 -7.39 -5.46
N PHE A 11 1.26 -7.34 -4.45
CA PHE A 11 2.03 -8.50 -3.97
C PHE A 11 1.24 -9.43 -3.03
N SER A 12 0.06 -9.01 -2.57
CA SER A 12 -0.96 -9.92 -2.02
C SER A 12 -1.59 -10.72 -3.16
N LEU A 13 -0.95 -11.81 -3.59
CA LEU A 13 -1.22 -12.45 -4.89
C LEU A 13 -2.67 -12.91 -5.16
N LEU A 14 -3.46 -13.15 -4.12
CA LEU A 14 -4.83 -13.65 -4.27
C LEU A 14 -5.90 -12.54 -4.30
N ASP A 15 -5.67 -11.42 -3.62
CA ASP A 15 -6.68 -10.39 -3.35
C ASP A 15 -6.15 -8.94 -3.38
N GLY A 16 -4.86 -8.76 -3.56
CA GLY A 16 -4.17 -7.49 -3.65
C GLY A 16 -4.42 -6.77 -4.97
N MET A 17 -5.10 -5.62 -4.92
CA MET A 17 -5.43 -4.83 -6.12
C MET A 17 -4.66 -3.51 -6.22
N SER A 18 -4.00 -3.08 -5.14
CA SER A 18 -3.33 -1.78 -5.08
C SER A 18 -1.94 -1.86 -5.73
N ARG A 19 -1.83 -1.42 -6.98
CA ARG A 19 -0.52 -1.34 -7.66
C ARG A 19 0.39 -0.31 -6.98
N LEU A 20 1.69 -0.61 -6.88
CA LEU A 20 2.61 0.17 -6.04
C LEU A 20 2.71 1.64 -6.49
N ALA A 21 2.93 1.92 -7.78
CA ALA A 21 3.08 3.29 -8.27
C ALA A 21 1.80 4.15 -8.10
N PRO A 22 0.61 3.71 -8.53
CA PRO A 22 -0.64 4.43 -8.27
C PRO A 22 -0.95 4.62 -6.78
N LEU A 23 -0.60 3.64 -5.93
CA LEU A 23 -0.75 3.76 -4.48
C LEU A 23 0.09 4.91 -3.92
N MET A 24 1.36 5.04 -4.34
CA MET A 24 2.24 6.12 -3.87
C MET A 24 1.77 7.50 -4.34
N ASP A 25 1.28 7.61 -5.57
CA ASP A 25 0.66 8.85 -6.06
C ASP A 25 -0.55 9.23 -5.22
N ARG A 26 -1.41 8.26 -4.90
CA ARG A 26 -2.60 8.49 -4.09
C ARG A 26 -2.28 8.91 -2.65
N VAL A 27 -1.29 8.29 -2.02
CA VAL A 27 -0.80 8.64 -0.68
C VAL A 27 -0.33 10.09 -0.65
N ARG A 28 0.42 10.51 -1.67
CA ARG A 28 0.91 11.88 -1.83
C ARG A 28 -0.21 12.89 -2.06
N GLU A 29 -1.17 12.58 -2.94
CA GLU A 29 -2.36 13.43 -3.18
C GLU A 29 -3.18 13.67 -1.91
N LEU A 30 -3.28 12.64 -1.05
CA LEU A 30 -3.99 12.71 0.22
C LEU A 30 -3.21 13.45 1.32
N GLY A 31 -1.98 13.90 1.05
CA GLY A 31 -1.13 14.55 2.03
C GLY A 31 -0.69 13.62 3.17
N GLN A 32 -0.64 12.30 2.92
CA GLN A 32 -0.13 11.34 3.89
C GLN A 32 1.40 11.32 3.80
N GLU A 33 2.09 11.47 4.94
CA GLU A 33 3.57 11.43 4.99
C GLU A 33 4.13 10.02 4.94
N ALA A 34 3.31 9.00 5.25
CA ALA A 34 3.71 7.60 5.29
C ALA A 34 2.56 6.66 4.91
N VAL A 35 2.92 5.42 4.59
CA VAL A 35 2.02 4.27 4.38
C VAL A 35 2.80 3.00 4.70
N ALA A 36 2.14 1.97 5.24
CA ALA A 36 2.75 0.67 5.48
C ALA A 36 2.29 -0.38 4.46
N MET A 37 3.21 -1.26 4.06
CA MET A 37 2.92 -2.44 3.25
C MET A 37 2.83 -3.67 4.16
N THR A 38 1.69 -4.36 4.15
CA THR A 38 1.40 -5.52 4.99
C THR A 38 0.75 -6.63 4.16
N ASP A 39 1.44 -7.10 3.11
CA ASP A 39 0.95 -8.16 2.24
C ASP A 39 0.80 -9.51 2.96
N HIS A 40 -0.01 -10.39 2.38
CA HIS A 40 -0.33 -11.70 2.99
C HIS A 40 0.89 -12.61 3.07
N GLY A 41 1.52 -12.65 4.25
CA GLY A 41 2.58 -13.61 4.57
C GLY A 41 3.85 -13.47 3.73
N ALA A 42 4.05 -12.34 3.05
CA ALA A 42 5.18 -12.12 2.15
C ALA A 42 5.61 -10.64 2.12
N LEU A 43 6.84 -10.41 1.62
CA LEU A 43 7.46 -9.09 1.42
C LEU A 43 8.15 -9.08 0.04
N TYR A 44 7.38 -9.26 -1.04
CA TYR A 44 7.93 -9.34 -2.41
C TYR A 44 8.20 -7.98 -3.05
N GLY A 45 7.53 -6.93 -2.57
CA GLY A 45 7.58 -5.58 -3.12
C GLY A 45 8.82 -4.76 -2.78
#